data_AF-A0A7X8VD90-F1
#
_entry.id   AF-A0A7X8VD90-F1
#
_cell.length_a   1.000
_cell.length_b   1.000
_cell.length_c   1.000
_cell.angle_alpha   90.00
_cell.angle_beta   90.00
_cell.angle_gamma   90.00
#
_symmetry.space_group_name_H-M   'P 1'
#
loop_
_entity.id
_entity.type
_entity.pdbx_description
1 polymer ?
#
loop_
_entity_poly.entity_id
_entity_poly.type
_entity_poly.pdbx_seq_one_letter_code
_entity_poly.pdbx_strand_id
1 'polypeptide(L)'
;MKSAVINKLKQSPIPFILLYDFDDITSSEDILISIAALGFELVNFDDSISFRYFFEKNFRDKPDCNAKLILKVTGHQYIPYDIESSFYNITLSLKDLFPGLSYSILKELDSELYDRLYRVWDNRGKSLGSRETLDFILKNLFGIYPETIRNFTDLIKVLINFYYENNFLPKVVSDYFIDLMKSKKFLQEYPLGKLLEGADSFFRYLQAQWELFVESFTKTLPQKSTVDFSHKEIKMYLGSLFEEGYLTPVRGMEINNIPSWAHRGILVDELEQLKTTYYNLIDRIYDTINNITSYKDWWRAAKDWAEILIIYNDEKVQGRLDEKAFISTSKMLNDKFRDWLFSNYNLLASLSYARSPIMVHHIPWYISRQMERDFRKKVALIVFDGMALDDWFIISHYLNQNSCYYIEEKLCFAWIPTITSISRQAIFSGQIPRYFGKTIFSTGEDERHWKKFWTQQGTKPDAIYYLRNIKHFTEEGLKDIIENPRAKVLGFVVNMVDDMAHGQQMLRAGLHQNLRLW
;
A
#
# COMPACT_ATOMS: atom_id res chain seq x y z
N MET A 1 2.87 -17.79 -14.19
CA MET A 1 2.61 -18.80 -13.14
C MET A 1 1.14 -19.17 -13.07
N LYS A 2 0.22 -18.20 -13.22
CA LYS A 2 -1.24 -18.42 -13.31
C LYS A 2 -1.69 -19.74 -13.98
N SER A 3 -1.28 -20.03 -15.22
CA SER A 3 -1.72 -21.24 -15.92
C SER A 3 -1.32 -22.55 -15.21
N ALA A 4 -0.15 -22.59 -14.59
CA ALA A 4 0.32 -23.76 -13.85
C ALA A 4 -0.54 -23.99 -12.58
N VAL A 5 -0.84 -22.92 -11.85
CA VAL A 5 -1.73 -22.96 -10.67
C VAL A 5 -3.12 -23.42 -11.07
N ILE A 6 -3.71 -22.79 -12.09
CA ILE A 6 -5.05 -23.13 -12.57
C ILE A 6 -5.14 -24.57 -13.10
N ASN A 7 -4.12 -25.05 -13.82
CA ASN A 7 -4.09 -26.43 -14.29
C ASN A 7 -4.06 -27.42 -13.12
N LYS A 8 -3.37 -27.11 -12.03
CA LYS A 8 -3.36 -27.94 -10.82
C LYS A 8 -4.74 -27.96 -10.15
N LEU A 9 -5.40 -26.81 -10.02
CA LEU A 9 -6.76 -26.73 -9.45
C LEU A 9 -7.79 -27.50 -10.30
N LYS A 10 -7.66 -27.48 -11.63
CA LYS A 10 -8.53 -28.22 -12.56
C LYS A 10 -8.41 -29.75 -12.46
N GLN A 11 -7.37 -30.27 -11.80
CA GLN A 11 -7.22 -31.71 -11.59
C GLN A 11 -8.18 -32.27 -10.53
N SER A 12 -8.83 -31.41 -9.74
CA SER A 12 -9.78 -31.85 -8.72
C SER A 12 -10.98 -32.57 -9.34
N PRO A 13 -11.27 -33.82 -8.95
CA PRO A 13 -12.42 -34.57 -9.44
C PRO A 13 -13.74 -34.14 -8.76
N ILE A 14 -13.67 -33.35 -7.68
CA ILE A 14 -14.81 -32.91 -6.87
C ILE A 14 -14.85 -31.39 -6.72
N PRO A 15 -16.01 -30.78 -6.41
CA PRO A 15 -16.18 -29.33 -6.34
C PRO A 15 -15.57 -28.69 -5.09
N PHE A 16 -15.07 -29.47 -4.13
CA PHE A 16 -14.50 -28.99 -2.87
C PHE A 16 -12.99 -29.27 -2.82
N ILE A 17 -12.19 -28.22 -2.74
CA ILE A 17 -10.72 -28.30 -2.73
C ILE A 17 -10.20 -27.78 -1.40
N LEU A 18 -9.39 -28.58 -0.72
CA LEU A 18 -8.58 -28.14 0.41
C LEU A 18 -7.21 -27.77 -0.13
N LEU A 19 -6.94 -26.46 -0.17
CA LEU A 19 -5.75 -25.90 -0.78
C LEU A 19 -4.73 -25.52 0.30
N TYR A 20 -3.66 -26.30 0.41
CA TYR A 20 -2.50 -25.94 1.21
C TYR A 20 -1.60 -24.99 0.41
N ASP A 21 -1.65 -23.69 0.74
CA ASP A 21 -0.92 -22.62 0.10
C ASP A 21 -0.13 -21.83 1.15
N PHE A 22 0.85 -22.49 1.75
CA PHE A 22 1.71 -21.93 2.81
C PHE A 22 2.55 -20.75 2.34
N ASP A 23 2.78 -20.66 1.03
CA ASP A 23 3.56 -19.61 0.38
C ASP A 23 2.68 -18.44 -0.15
N ASP A 24 1.37 -18.47 0.11
CA ASP A 24 0.41 -17.42 -0.26
C ASP A 24 0.38 -17.11 -1.78
N ILE A 25 0.61 -18.11 -2.62
CA ILE A 25 0.73 -18.01 -4.09
C ILE A 25 -0.58 -17.57 -4.74
N THR A 26 -1.72 -18.04 -4.23
CA THR A 26 -3.05 -17.80 -4.84
C THR A 26 -3.66 -16.45 -4.51
N SER A 27 -3.00 -15.65 -3.68
CA SER A 27 -3.47 -14.34 -3.26
C SER A 27 -3.23 -13.21 -4.27
N SER A 28 -2.71 -13.52 -5.46
CA SER A 28 -2.60 -12.53 -6.53
C SER A 28 -3.95 -12.31 -7.22
N GLU A 29 -4.24 -11.06 -7.60
CA GLU A 29 -5.49 -10.67 -8.24
C GLU A 29 -5.79 -11.48 -9.50
N ASP A 30 -4.80 -11.64 -10.38
CA ASP A 30 -4.92 -12.41 -11.62
C ASP A 30 -5.33 -13.87 -11.38
N ILE A 31 -4.80 -14.49 -10.31
CA ILE A 31 -5.14 -15.87 -9.95
C ILE A 31 -6.53 -15.93 -9.36
N LEU A 32 -6.89 -15.03 -8.44
CA LEU A 32 -8.23 -14.98 -7.84
C LEU A 32 -9.32 -14.78 -8.87
N ILE A 33 -9.14 -13.85 -9.82
CA ILE A 33 -10.07 -13.65 -10.95
C ILE A 33 -10.23 -14.95 -11.76
N SER A 34 -9.14 -15.67 -11.97
CA SER A 34 -9.15 -16.93 -12.73
C SER A 34 -9.83 -18.07 -11.98
N ILE A 35 -9.69 -18.10 -10.65
CA ILE A 35 -10.39 -19.05 -9.77
C ILE A 35 -11.89 -18.76 -9.80
N ALA A 36 -12.28 -17.49 -9.66
CA ALA A 36 -13.67 -17.07 -9.73
C ALA A 36 -14.30 -17.38 -11.10
N ALA A 37 -13.56 -17.19 -12.20
CA ALA A 37 -14.02 -17.54 -13.55
C ALA A 37 -14.26 -19.06 -13.75
N LEU A 38 -13.66 -19.92 -12.93
CA LEU A 38 -13.95 -21.37 -12.90
C LEU A 38 -15.19 -21.72 -12.05
N GLY A 39 -15.82 -20.73 -11.43
CA GLY A 39 -16.96 -20.84 -10.54
C GLY A 39 -16.60 -21.21 -9.10
N PHE A 40 -15.32 -21.15 -8.73
CA PHE A 40 -14.88 -21.42 -7.35
C PHE A 40 -15.00 -20.17 -6.48
N GLU A 41 -15.61 -20.31 -5.31
CA GLU A 41 -15.47 -19.37 -4.21
C GLU A 41 -14.21 -19.74 -3.41
N LEU A 42 -13.27 -18.81 -3.23
CA LEU A 42 -12.09 -19.03 -2.41
C LEU A 42 -12.28 -18.40 -1.03
N VAL A 43 -12.14 -19.21 0.00
CA VAL A 43 -12.30 -18.81 1.40
C VAL A 43 -11.03 -19.14 2.17
N ASN A 44 -10.48 -18.15 2.87
CA ASN A 44 -9.37 -18.35 3.79
C ASN A 44 -9.86 -19.11 5.04
N PHE A 45 -9.09 -20.10 5.47
CA PHE A 45 -9.35 -20.81 6.72
C PHE A 45 -8.73 -20.04 7.89
N ASP A 46 -9.60 -19.40 8.68
CA ASP A 46 -9.20 -18.63 9.87
C ASP A 46 -9.26 -19.49 11.14
N ASP A 47 -10.41 -20.10 11.40
CA ASP A 47 -10.64 -21.02 12.51
C ASP A 47 -11.74 -22.03 12.18
N SER A 48 -11.68 -23.18 12.86
CA SER A 48 -12.58 -24.31 12.58
C SER A 48 -14.04 -24.03 12.89
N ILE A 49 -14.35 -23.21 13.90
CA ILE A 49 -15.72 -22.93 14.34
C ILE A 49 -16.40 -21.98 13.34
N SER A 50 -15.71 -20.90 13.00
CA SER A 50 -16.16 -19.90 12.03
C SER A 50 -16.35 -20.51 10.65
N PHE A 51 -15.39 -21.32 10.20
CA PHE A 51 -15.50 -22.03 8.93
C PHE A 51 -16.65 -23.03 8.96
N ARG A 52 -16.83 -23.79 10.06
CA ARG A 52 -17.94 -24.75 10.18
C ARG A 52 -19.28 -24.06 10.01
N TYR A 53 -19.52 -22.98 10.76
CA TYR A 53 -20.76 -22.22 10.64
C TYR A 53 -21.01 -21.73 9.21
N PHE A 54 -19.96 -21.25 8.52
CA PHE A 54 -20.05 -20.84 7.12
C PHE A 54 -20.39 -22.01 6.18
N PHE A 55 -19.69 -23.13 6.32
CA PHE A 55 -19.87 -24.29 5.45
C PHE A 55 -21.27 -24.89 5.59
N GLU A 56 -21.74 -25.07 6.84
CA GLU A 56 -23.07 -25.59 7.14
C GLU A 56 -24.18 -24.70 6.57
N LYS A 57 -24.05 -23.37 6.78
CA LYS A 57 -25.05 -22.41 6.33
C LYS A 57 -25.15 -22.29 4.81
N ASN A 58 -24.03 -22.45 4.10
CA ASN A 58 -23.96 -22.11 2.67
C ASN A 58 -23.89 -23.32 1.74
N PHE A 59 -23.37 -24.47 2.19
CA PHE A 59 -23.04 -25.60 1.31
C PHE A 59 -23.70 -26.93 1.72
N ARG A 60 -23.79 -27.27 3.01
CA ARG A 60 -24.17 -28.64 3.44
C ARG A 60 -25.61 -29.03 3.12
N ASP A 61 -26.57 -28.12 3.32
CA ASP A 61 -28.02 -28.43 3.20
C ASP A 61 -28.66 -27.87 1.90
N LYS A 62 -27.88 -27.59 0.85
CA LYS A 62 -28.40 -27.05 -0.42
C LYS A 62 -28.26 -28.06 -1.57
N PRO A 63 -29.31 -28.85 -1.87
CA PRO A 63 -29.26 -29.92 -2.88
C PRO A 63 -29.08 -29.44 -4.33
N ASP A 64 -29.30 -28.15 -4.62
CA ASP A 64 -29.23 -27.54 -5.97
C ASP A 64 -27.90 -26.82 -6.28
N CYS A 65 -26.91 -26.88 -5.38
CA CYS A 65 -25.72 -26.05 -5.54
C CYS A 65 -24.62 -26.75 -6.35
N ASN A 66 -24.46 -26.32 -7.62
CA ASN A 66 -23.19 -26.40 -8.39
C ASN A 66 -22.03 -25.63 -7.71
N ALA A 67 -22.07 -25.44 -6.39
CA ALA A 67 -21.17 -24.59 -5.66
C ALA A 67 -19.80 -25.26 -5.55
N LYS A 68 -18.78 -24.56 -6.04
CA LYS A 68 -17.39 -24.99 -5.94
C LYS A 68 -16.69 -24.14 -4.90
N LEU A 69 -15.98 -24.77 -3.97
CA LEU A 69 -15.32 -24.10 -2.86
C LEU A 69 -13.84 -24.49 -2.83
N ILE A 70 -12.99 -23.49 -2.66
CA ILE A 70 -11.58 -23.67 -2.29
C ILE A 70 -11.43 -23.17 -0.86
N LEU A 71 -11.12 -24.10 0.06
CA LEU A 71 -10.69 -23.75 1.41
C LEU A 71 -9.17 -23.59 1.42
N LYS A 72 -8.70 -22.35 1.51
CA LYS A 72 -7.28 -22.03 1.47
C LYS A 72 -6.69 -22.01 2.89
N VAL A 73 -5.61 -22.77 3.07
CA VAL A 73 -4.86 -22.89 4.31
C VAL A 73 -3.46 -22.33 4.09
N THR A 74 -3.13 -21.26 4.80
CA THR A 74 -1.81 -20.58 4.73
C THR A 74 -0.91 -20.89 5.92
N GLY A 75 -1.44 -21.49 6.99
CA GLY A 75 -0.72 -21.77 8.23
C GLY A 75 -0.84 -23.22 8.70
N HIS A 76 -0.09 -23.56 9.75
CA HIS A 76 -0.11 -24.89 10.37
C HIS A 76 -1.25 -24.98 11.39
N GLN A 77 -2.47 -24.83 10.92
CA GLN A 77 -3.67 -24.91 11.75
C GLN A 77 -4.26 -26.32 11.69
N TYR A 78 -4.91 -26.75 12.77
CA TYR A 78 -5.62 -28.02 12.78
C TYR A 78 -6.86 -27.95 11.88
N ILE A 79 -6.90 -28.79 10.86
CA ILE A 79 -8.08 -28.98 10.01
C ILE A 79 -8.88 -30.18 10.56
N PRO A 80 -10.19 -30.00 10.82
CA PRO A 80 -11.05 -31.12 11.22
C PRO A 80 -11.04 -32.27 10.19
N TYR A 81 -10.96 -33.50 10.68
CA TYR A 81 -10.81 -34.72 9.86
C TYR A 81 -11.95 -34.90 8.83
N ASP A 82 -13.17 -34.49 9.17
CA ASP A 82 -14.31 -34.57 8.27
C ASP A 82 -14.19 -33.60 7.08
N ILE A 83 -13.53 -32.45 7.25
CA ILE A 83 -13.19 -31.55 6.15
C ILE A 83 -12.07 -32.17 5.30
N GLU A 84 -10.97 -32.62 5.93
CA GLU A 84 -9.85 -33.24 5.19
C GLU A 84 -10.27 -34.46 4.37
N SER A 85 -11.24 -35.24 4.85
CA SER A 85 -11.74 -36.42 4.13
C SER A 85 -12.79 -36.10 3.06
N SER A 86 -13.50 -34.98 3.17
CA SER A 86 -14.55 -34.58 2.22
C SER A 86 -14.03 -33.69 1.08
N PHE A 87 -12.84 -33.13 1.22
CA PHE A 87 -12.23 -32.20 0.27
C PHE A 87 -11.09 -32.86 -0.51
N TYR A 88 -10.82 -32.38 -1.72
CA TYR A 88 -9.69 -32.83 -2.52
C TYR A 88 -8.45 -32.01 -2.17
N ASN A 89 -7.39 -32.68 -1.71
CA ASN A 89 -6.21 -32.02 -1.19
C ASN A 89 -5.27 -31.61 -2.32
N ILE A 90 -4.97 -30.32 -2.42
CA ILE A 90 -3.98 -29.76 -3.33
C ILE A 90 -2.97 -28.96 -2.52
N THR A 91 -1.69 -29.24 -2.70
CA THR A 91 -0.61 -28.43 -2.13
C THR A 91 0.04 -27.58 -3.21
N LEU A 92 0.23 -26.29 -2.96
CA LEU A 92 1.05 -25.40 -3.78
C LEU A 92 2.32 -25.06 -3.00
N SER A 93 3.46 -25.06 -3.70
CA SER A 93 4.73 -24.66 -3.12
C SER A 93 5.58 -23.90 -4.13
N LEU A 94 6.38 -22.96 -3.64
CA LEU A 94 7.34 -22.23 -4.47
C LEU A 94 8.43 -23.14 -5.04
N LYS A 95 8.77 -24.23 -4.35
CA LYS A 95 9.74 -25.22 -4.84
C LYS A 95 9.27 -25.88 -6.12
N ASP A 96 7.98 -26.21 -6.21
CA ASP A 96 7.40 -26.84 -7.40
C ASP A 96 7.25 -25.84 -8.56
N LEU A 97 6.96 -24.57 -8.25
CA LEU A 97 6.78 -23.52 -9.27
C LEU A 97 8.10 -22.97 -9.80
N PHE A 98 9.14 -22.94 -8.98
CA PHE A 98 10.45 -22.37 -9.29
C PHE A 98 11.57 -23.40 -9.05
N PRO A 99 11.55 -24.54 -9.77
CA PRO A 99 12.60 -25.53 -9.65
C PRO A 99 13.95 -24.89 -9.97
N GLY A 100 14.93 -25.11 -9.08
CA GLY A 100 16.30 -24.61 -9.24
C GLY A 100 16.57 -23.23 -8.63
N LEU A 101 15.55 -22.47 -8.19
CA LEU A 101 15.77 -21.24 -7.42
C LEU A 101 15.80 -21.54 -5.91
N SER A 102 16.57 -20.74 -5.16
CA SER A 102 16.68 -20.92 -3.72
C SER A 102 15.36 -20.59 -3.00
N TYR A 103 14.69 -21.61 -2.47
CA TYR A 103 13.45 -21.46 -1.70
C TYR A 103 13.59 -20.48 -0.53
N SER A 104 14.75 -20.42 0.13
CA SER A 104 14.98 -19.51 1.25
C SER A 104 14.92 -18.04 0.84
N ILE A 105 15.20 -17.73 -0.44
CA ILE A 105 15.06 -16.39 -0.99
C ILE A 105 13.63 -16.16 -1.49
N LEU A 106 13.04 -17.14 -2.18
CA LEU A 106 11.69 -17.02 -2.74
C LEU A 106 10.62 -16.74 -1.68
N LYS A 107 10.71 -17.38 -0.50
CA LYS A 107 9.78 -17.16 0.61
C LYS A 107 9.84 -15.74 1.21
N GLU A 108 10.94 -15.02 0.98
CA GLU A 108 11.15 -13.64 1.44
C GLU A 108 10.70 -12.61 0.39
N LEU A 109 10.36 -13.07 -0.82
CA LEU A 109 9.72 -12.26 -1.85
C LEU A 109 8.22 -12.21 -1.63
N ASP A 110 7.58 -11.18 -2.13
CA ASP A 110 6.13 -11.07 -2.07
C ASP A 110 5.45 -11.82 -3.22
N SER A 111 4.23 -12.30 -2.97
CA SER A 111 3.47 -13.11 -3.92
C SER A 111 3.17 -12.40 -5.25
N GLU A 112 3.06 -11.07 -5.24
CA GLU A 112 2.88 -10.27 -6.45
C GLU A 112 4.07 -10.35 -7.42
N LEU A 113 5.27 -10.70 -6.95
CA LEU A 113 6.45 -10.82 -7.81
C LEU A 113 6.54 -12.17 -8.49
N TYR A 114 5.85 -13.20 -7.99
CA TYR A 114 5.99 -14.55 -8.50
C TYR A 114 5.55 -14.67 -9.95
N ASP A 115 4.49 -13.98 -10.39
CA ASP A 115 4.09 -14.03 -11.80
C ASP A 115 5.13 -13.39 -12.73
N ARG A 116 5.72 -12.25 -12.35
CA ARG A 116 6.82 -11.63 -13.12
C ARG A 116 8.05 -12.52 -13.12
N LEU A 117 8.42 -13.06 -11.95
CA LEU A 117 9.55 -13.96 -11.80
C LEU A 117 9.39 -15.22 -12.66
N TYR A 118 8.18 -15.78 -12.72
CA TYR A 118 7.89 -16.98 -13.51
C TYR A 118 8.01 -16.74 -15.01
N ARG A 119 7.76 -15.52 -15.50
CA ARG A 119 7.93 -15.19 -16.92
C ARG A 119 9.39 -15.10 -17.33
N VAL A 120 10.26 -14.66 -16.42
CA VAL A 120 11.71 -14.50 -16.68
C VAL A 120 12.52 -15.74 -16.30
N TRP A 121 11.96 -16.63 -15.47
CA TRP A 121 12.62 -17.87 -15.06
C TRP A 121 12.53 -18.95 -16.14
N ASP A 122 13.68 -19.40 -16.61
CA ASP A 122 13.81 -20.51 -17.55
C ASP A 122 14.45 -21.72 -16.86
N ASN A 123 13.64 -22.76 -16.64
CA ASN A 123 14.00 -23.98 -15.92
C ASN A 123 14.89 -24.92 -16.74
N ARG A 124 15.98 -24.44 -17.35
CA ARG A 124 16.94 -25.28 -18.08
C ARG A 124 17.83 -26.14 -17.17
N GLY A 125 17.27 -26.68 -16.08
CA GLY A 125 17.98 -27.54 -15.12
C GLY A 125 19.05 -26.83 -14.29
N LYS A 126 19.05 -25.49 -14.26
CA LYS A 126 20.00 -24.72 -13.44
C LYS A 126 19.55 -24.75 -11.98
N SER A 127 20.47 -25.04 -11.07
CA SER A 127 20.26 -24.89 -9.63
C SER A 127 21.11 -23.74 -9.12
N LEU A 128 20.46 -22.65 -8.71
CA LEU A 128 21.09 -21.45 -8.19
C LEU A 128 21.10 -21.47 -6.66
N GLY A 129 22.26 -21.21 -6.06
CA GLY A 129 22.36 -20.94 -4.64
C GLY A 129 21.69 -19.60 -4.27
N SER A 130 21.65 -19.27 -2.97
CA SER A 130 20.98 -18.05 -2.50
C SER A 130 21.54 -16.77 -3.11
N ARG A 131 22.88 -16.65 -3.21
CA ARG A 131 23.54 -15.47 -3.81
C ARG A 131 23.25 -15.35 -5.31
N GLU A 132 23.28 -16.45 -6.04
CA GLU A 132 23.01 -16.49 -7.48
C GLU A 132 21.53 -16.23 -7.78
N THR A 133 20.63 -16.71 -6.91
CA THR A 133 19.20 -16.40 -6.97
C THR A 133 18.95 -14.90 -6.78
N LEU A 134 19.63 -14.26 -5.81
CA LEU A 134 19.53 -12.82 -5.60
C LEU A 134 20.07 -12.00 -6.77
N ASP A 135 21.23 -12.38 -7.33
CA ASP A 135 21.79 -11.73 -8.52
C ASP A 135 20.86 -11.88 -9.73
N PHE A 136 20.29 -13.09 -9.93
CA PHE A 136 19.32 -13.35 -10.97
C PHE A 136 18.08 -12.46 -10.84
N ILE A 137 17.50 -12.37 -9.63
CA ILE A 137 16.33 -11.54 -9.36
C ILE A 137 16.67 -10.06 -9.61
N LEU A 138 17.77 -9.55 -9.07
CA LEU A 138 18.16 -8.14 -9.23
C LEU A 138 18.27 -7.73 -10.70
N LYS A 139 18.93 -8.57 -11.52
CA LYS A 139 19.16 -8.29 -12.95
C LYS A 139 17.95 -8.56 -13.84
N ASN A 140 17.31 -9.73 -13.70
CA ASN A 140 16.28 -10.17 -14.65
C ASN A 140 14.87 -9.74 -14.24
N LEU A 141 14.60 -9.57 -12.95
CA LEU A 141 13.28 -9.12 -12.47
C LEU A 141 13.21 -7.60 -12.37
N PHE A 142 14.26 -6.96 -11.85
CA PHE A 142 14.29 -5.53 -11.57
C PHE A 142 15.14 -4.70 -12.54
N GLY A 143 15.86 -5.34 -13.47
CA GLY A 143 16.67 -4.62 -14.47
C GLY A 143 17.83 -3.83 -13.87
N ILE A 144 18.24 -4.13 -12.63
CA ILE A 144 19.34 -3.45 -11.96
C ILE A 144 20.62 -4.25 -12.22
N TYR A 145 21.60 -3.60 -12.85
CA TYR A 145 22.89 -4.19 -13.20
C TYR A 145 23.99 -3.52 -12.38
N PRO A 146 24.39 -4.07 -11.22
CA PRO A 146 25.39 -3.47 -10.33
C PRO A 146 26.69 -3.06 -11.04
N GLU A 147 27.12 -3.79 -12.06
CA GLU A 147 28.32 -3.54 -12.85
C GLU A 147 28.31 -2.25 -13.68
N THR A 148 27.13 -1.70 -13.99
CA THR A 148 27.01 -0.45 -14.79
C THR A 148 27.22 0.81 -13.93
N ILE A 149 27.08 0.69 -12.61
CA ILE A 149 27.17 1.82 -11.67
C ILE A 149 28.64 2.13 -11.38
N ARG A 150 29.19 3.18 -11.99
CA ARG A 150 30.61 3.54 -11.87
C ARG A 150 30.87 4.79 -11.01
N ASN A 151 29.84 5.58 -10.76
CA ASN A 151 29.86 6.77 -9.90
C ASN A 151 28.48 6.96 -9.23
N PHE A 152 28.34 7.98 -8.39
CA PHE A 152 27.08 8.27 -7.71
C PHE A 152 25.97 8.71 -8.66
N THR A 153 26.29 9.46 -9.72
CA THR A 153 25.32 9.86 -10.75
C THR A 153 24.70 8.63 -11.44
N ASP A 154 25.48 7.60 -11.75
CA ASP A 154 24.95 6.35 -12.31
C ASP A 154 23.98 5.65 -11.36
N LEU A 155 24.27 5.65 -10.05
CA LEU A 155 23.35 5.11 -9.05
C LEU A 155 22.05 5.91 -9.04
N ILE A 156 22.10 7.24 -9.03
CA ILE A 156 20.91 8.08 -9.06
C ILE A 156 20.07 7.82 -10.32
N LYS A 157 20.68 7.69 -11.50
CA LYS A 157 19.95 7.36 -12.73
C LYS A 157 19.22 6.01 -12.63
N VAL A 158 19.91 4.99 -12.13
CA VAL A 158 19.32 3.65 -11.93
C VAL A 158 18.16 3.73 -10.94
N LEU A 159 18.32 4.47 -9.84
CA LEU A 159 17.28 4.59 -8.82
C LEU A 159 16.09 5.44 -9.28
N ILE A 160 16.30 6.54 -10.03
CA ILE A 160 15.19 7.31 -10.64
C ILE A 160 14.38 6.39 -11.53
N ASN A 161 15.03 5.69 -12.48
CA ASN A 161 14.32 4.79 -13.39
C ASN A 161 13.60 3.66 -12.64
N PHE A 162 14.25 3.07 -11.64
CA PHE A 162 13.67 2.01 -10.83
C PHE A 162 12.45 2.49 -10.04
N TYR A 163 12.58 3.59 -9.30
CA TYR A 163 11.53 4.10 -8.41
C TYR A 163 10.40 4.81 -9.14
N TYR A 164 10.63 5.23 -10.38
CA TYR A 164 9.58 5.75 -11.26
C TYR A 164 8.63 4.62 -11.72
N GLU A 165 9.12 3.39 -11.88
CA GLU A 165 8.29 2.23 -12.27
C GLU A 165 7.88 1.33 -11.10
N ASN A 166 8.60 1.37 -9.98
CA ASN A 166 8.44 0.43 -8.86
C ASN A 166 8.47 1.19 -7.51
N ASN A 167 7.64 0.78 -6.55
CA ASN A 167 7.59 1.49 -5.27
C ASN A 167 8.69 1.07 -4.27
N PHE A 168 9.21 -0.15 -4.39
CA PHE A 168 10.22 -0.68 -3.46
C PHE A 168 10.96 -1.90 -4.02
N LEU A 169 12.08 -2.22 -3.39
CA LEU A 169 12.86 -3.43 -3.60
C LEU A 169 12.69 -4.35 -2.37
N PRO A 170 12.37 -5.66 -2.52
CA PRO A 170 12.22 -6.56 -1.37
C PRO A 170 13.45 -6.52 -0.47
N LYS A 171 13.25 -6.52 0.85
CA LYS A 171 14.33 -6.31 1.84
C LYS A 171 15.56 -7.19 1.59
N VAL A 172 15.34 -8.49 1.36
CA VAL A 172 16.44 -9.44 1.06
C VAL A 172 17.23 -9.08 -0.21
N VAL A 173 16.59 -8.50 -1.22
CA VAL A 173 17.21 -8.04 -2.47
C VAL A 173 17.87 -6.67 -2.27
N SER A 174 17.24 -5.79 -1.48
CA SER A 174 17.78 -4.48 -1.12
C SER A 174 19.06 -4.59 -0.29
N ASP A 175 19.06 -5.43 0.76
CA ASP A 175 20.22 -5.70 1.59
C ASP A 175 21.38 -6.24 0.76
N TYR A 176 21.09 -7.20 -0.14
CA TYR A 176 22.07 -7.71 -1.09
C TYR A 176 22.63 -6.63 -2.01
N PHE A 177 21.78 -5.77 -2.56
CA PHE A 177 22.22 -4.68 -3.44
C PHE A 177 23.05 -3.63 -2.68
N ILE A 178 22.66 -3.29 -1.45
CA ILE A 178 23.42 -2.41 -0.55
C ILE A 178 24.81 -2.98 -0.31
N ASP A 179 24.93 -4.28 -0.01
CA ASP A 179 26.22 -4.91 0.24
C ASP A 179 27.13 -4.89 -1.00
N LEU A 180 26.56 -5.12 -2.19
CA LEU A 180 27.28 -4.94 -3.46
C LEU A 180 27.77 -3.50 -3.63
N MET A 181 26.93 -2.50 -3.34
CA MET A 181 27.29 -1.09 -3.52
C MET A 181 28.31 -0.61 -2.47
N LYS A 182 28.22 -1.05 -1.22
CA LYS A 182 29.19 -0.73 -0.15
C LYS A 182 30.61 -1.21 -0.45
N SER A 183 30.75 -2.29 -1.24
CA SER A 183 32.05 -2.77 -1.70
C SER A 183 32.78 -1.76 -2.59
N LYS A 184 32.06 -0.79 -3.19
CA LYS A 184 32.61 0.28 -4.02
C LYS A 184 32.96 1.48 -3.16
N LYS A 185 34.25 1.77 -3.01
CA LYS A 185 34.77 2.84 -2.14
C LYS A 185 34.10 4.21 -2.37
N PHE A 186 33.82 4.57 -3.63
CA PHE A 186 33.21 5.86 -3.97
C PHE A 186 31.76 6.01 -3.50
N LEU A 187 31.09 4.94 -3.06
CA LEU A 187 29.70 5.01 -2.55
C LEU A 187 29.61 5.04 -1.01
N GLN A 188 30.73 4.87 -0.30
CA GLN A 188 30.71 4.73 1.16
C GLN A 188 30.27 6.00 1.90
N GLU A 189 30.46 7.17 1.30
CA GLU A 189 30.08 8.46 1.87
C GLU A 189 28.58 8.78 1.69
N TYR A 190 27.86 8.03 0.85
CA TYR A 190 26.47 8.29 0.52
C TYR A 190 25.50 7.43 1.36
N PRO A 191 24.29 7.94 1.65
CA PRO A 191 23.35 7.26 2.53
C PRO A 191 22.58 6.13 1.81
N LEU A 192 23.29 5.10 1.34
CA LEU A 192 22.73 3.98 0.54
C LEU A 192 21.49 3.34 1.19
N GLY A 193 21.51 3.15 2.52
CA GLY A 193 20.38 2.58 3.25
C GLY A 193 19.12 3.45 3.13
N LYS A 194 19.24 4.78 3.19
CA LYS A 194 18.11 5.69 3.03
C LYS A 194 17.61 5.69 1.58
N LEU A 195 18.53 5.68 0.61
CA LEU A 195 18.18 5.69 -0.82
C LEU A 195 17.41 4.44 -1.26
N LEU A 196 17.64 3.31 -0.59
CA LEU A 196 17.08 2.00 -0.95
C LEU A 196 15.95 1.53 -0.02
N GLU A 197 15.52 2.38 0.91
CA GLU A 197 14.42 2.09 1.85
C GLU A 197 13.06 2.04 1.14
N GLY A 198 12.86 2.87 0.11
CA GLY A 198 11.62 2.94 -0.67
C GLY A 198 11.56 4.21 -1.54
N ALA A 199 10.56 4.27 -2.43
CA ALA A 199 10.37 5.41 -3.34
C ALA A 199 10.24 6.74 -2.59
N ASP A 200 9.42 6.80 -1.53
CA ASP A 200 9.20 8.03 -0.75
C ASP A 200 10.51 8.57 -0.13
N SER A 201 11.32 7.68 0.45
CA SER A 201 12.62 8.04 1.01
C SER A 201 13.58 8.57 -0.06
N PHE A 202 13.60 7.90 -1.22
CA PHE A 202 14.44 8.27 -2.35
C PHE A 202 14.04 9.64 -2.93
N PHE A 203 12.75 9.87 -3.20
CA PHE A 203 12.28 11.14 -3.74
C PHE A 203 12.37 12.28 -2.72
N ARG A 204 12.20 12.02 -1.42
CA ARG A 204 12.49 13.01 -0.36
C ARG A 204 13.97 13.39 -0.35
N TYR A 205 14.88 12.42 -0.51
CA TYR A 205 16.30 12.71 -0.66
C TYR A 205 16.56 13.55 -1.92
N LEU A 206 15.98 13.18 -3.06
CA LEU A 206 16.12 13.89 -4.32
C LEU A 206 15.57 15.34 -4.22
N GLN A 207 14.43 15.53 -3.56
CA GLN A 207 13.84 16.84 -3.27
C GLN A 207 14.78 17.72 -2.45
N ALA A 208 15.35 17.20 -1.35
CA ALA A 208 16.31 17.96 -0.55
C ALA A 208 17.57 18.33 -1.35
N GLN A 209 18.05 17.44 -2.23
CA GLN A 209 19.16 17.77 -3.12
C GLN A 209 18.77 18.79 -4.19
N TRP A 210 17.53 18.75 -4.70
CA TRP A 210 17.01 19.73 -5.65
C TRP A 210 16.96 21.12 -5.01
N GLU A 211 16.44 21.24 -3.79
CA GLU A 211 16.41 22.49 -3.04
C GLU A 211 17.81 23.09 -2.86
N LEU A 212 18.79 22.28 -2.43
CA LEU A 212 20.19 22.71 -2.33
C LEU A 212 20.77 23.15 -3.69
N PHE A 213 20.43 22.43 -4.77
CA PHE A 213 20.87 22.77 -6.11
C PHE A 213 20.33 24.13 -6.57
N VAL A 214 19.02 24.37 -6.41
CA VAL A 214 18.40 25.63 -6.83
C VAL A 214 18.88 26.79 -5.95
N GLU A 215 18.97 26.58 -4.62
CA GLU A 215 19.48 27.59 -3.68
C GLU A 215 20.93 28.00 -3.98
N SER A 216 21.75 27.09 -4.53
CA SER A 216 23.14 27.38 -4.88
C SER A 216 23.32 28.46 -5.96
N PHE A 217 22.28 28.77 -6.75
CA PHE A 217 22.29 29.87 -7.73
C PHE A 217 22.03 31.24 -7.10
N THR A 218 21.44 31.28 -5.91
CA THR A 218 21.06 32.54 -5.24
C THR A 218 21.89 32.83 -4.00
N LYS A 219 22.38 31.79 -3.32
CA LYS A 219 23.16 31.90 -2.06
C LYS A 219 24.42 31.05 -2.12
N THR A 220 25.48 31.50 -1.43
CA THR A 220 26.64 30.65 -1.14
C THR A 220 26.29 29.70 -0.01
N LEU A 221 26.04 28.43 -0.35
CA LEU A 221 25.72 27.40 0.63
C LEU A 221 26.97 26.70 1.18
N PRO A 222 26.98 26.32 2.47
CA PRO A 222 28.06 25.53 3.07
C PRO A 222 28.11 24.10 2.52
N GLN A 223 26.98 23.59 2.04
CA GLN A 223 26.84 22.25 1.48
C GLN A 223 26.31 22.35 0.05
N LYS A 224 26.97 21.67 -0.89
CA LYS A 224 26.51 21.54 -2.28
C LYS A 224 25.63 20.30 -2.44
N SER A 225 24.70 20.36 -3.39
CA SER A 225 23.96 19.19 -3.85
C SER A 225 24.95 18.08 -4.23
N THR A 226 24.70 16.87 -3.76
CA THR A 226 25.42 15.66 -4.15
C THR A 226 24.97 15.12 -5.50
N VAL A 227 23.79 15.52 -5.96
CA VAL A 227 23.18 15.07 -7.21
C VAL A 227 23.48 16.09 -8.31
N ASP A 228 24.03 15.60 -9.41
CA ASP A 228 24.24 16.40 -10.63
C ASP A 228 22.96 16.48 -11.46
N PHE A 229 22.06 17.38 -11.08
CA PHE A 229 20.84 17.67 -11.86
C PHE A 229 21.14 18.27 -13.24
N SER A 230 22.37 18.69 -13.51
CA SER A 230 22.75 19.17 -14.83
C SER A 230 22.99 18.04 -15.84
N HIS A 231 23.06 16.79 -15.38
CA HIS A 231 23.23 15.61 -16.22
C HIS A 231 22.04 15.38 -17.17
N LYS A 232 22.33 15.11 -18.45
CA LYS A 232 21.32 15.01 -19.54
C LYS A 232 20.17 14.05 -19.21
N GLU A 233 20.48 12.83 -18.78
CA GLU A 233 19.45 11.82 -18.46
C GLU A 233 18.59 12.22 -17.26
N ILE A 234 19.17 12.83 -16.22
CA ILE A 234 18.42 13.27 -15.03
C ILE A 234 17.47 14.40 -15.41
N LYS A 235 17.92 15.36 -16.23
CA LYS A 235 17.06 16.45 -16.75
C LYS A 235 15.84 15.94 -17.49
N MET A 236 15.98 14.85 -18.24
CA MET A 236 14.86 14.28 -18.99
C MET A 236 13.76 13.78 -18.06
N TYR A 237 14.11 13.24 -16.89
CA TYR A 237 13.13 12.80 -15.90
C TYR A 237 12.53 13.95 -15.09
N LEU A 238 13.28 15.03 -14.82
CA LEU A 238 12.84 16.11 -13.94
C LEU A 238 11.46 16.68 -14.31
N GLY A 239 11.19 16.84 -15.62
CA GLY A 239 9.87 17.30 -16.09
C GLY A 239 8.74 16.42 -15.56
N SER A 240 8.81 15.11 -15.84
CA SER A 240 7.85 14.12 -15.35
C SER A 240 7.80 14.05 -13.82
N LEU A 241 8.95 14.16 -13.14
CA LEU A 241 8.99 14.12 -11.68
C LEU A 241 8.23 15.29 -11.03
N PHE A 242 8.30 16.50 -11.60
CA PHE A 242 7.50 17.64 -11.12
C PHE A 242 6.04 17.54 -11.56
N GLU A 243 5.79 17.16 -12.81
CA GLU A 243 4.44 17.05 -13.37
C GLU A 243 3.60 15.98 -12.66
N GLU A 244 4.23 14.88 -12.23
CA GLU A 244 3.59 13.78 -11.51
C GLU A 244 3.64 13.91 -9.98
N GLY A 245 4.28 14.96 -9.45
CA GLY A 245 4.31 15.27 -8.03
C GLY A 245 5.31 14.46 -7.19
N TYR A 246 6.23 13.73 -7.81
CA TYR A 246 7.36 13.11 -7.09
C TYR A 246 8.32 14.15 -6.51
N LEU A 247 8.42 15.31 -7.14
CA LEU A 247 9.14 16.48 -6.66
C LEU A 247 8.21 17.70 -6.64
N THR A 248 8.46 18.61 -5.71
CA THR A 248 7.70 19.85 -5.57
C THR A 248 8.56 21.06 -5.97
N PRO A 249 8.04 21.97 -6.81
CA PRO A 249 8.77 23.19 -7.16
C PRO A 249 9.11 24.07 -5.95
N VAL A 250 10.30 24.66 -5.97
CA VAL A 250 10.78 25.56 -4.90
C VAL A 250 10.10 26.92 -5.04
N ARG A 251 9.60 27.47 -3.92
CA ARG A 251 8.84 28.73 -3.89
C ARG A 251 9.74 29.95 -3.67
N GLY A 252 9.31 31.10 -4.19
CA GLY A 252 9.86 32.41 -3.81
C GLY A 252 11.30 32.67 -4.29
N MET A 253 11.74 32.00 -5.36
CA MET A 253 13.07 32.22 -5.94
C MET A 253 13.04 33.14 -7.15
N GLU A 254 14.02 34.05 -7.21
CA GLU A 254 14.27 34.84 -8.41
C GLU A 254 14.92 33.98 -9.50
N ILE A 255 14.26 33.93 -10.65
CA ILE A 255 14.59 33.05 -11.77
C ILE A 255 15.78 33.56 -12.59
N ASN A 256 16.10 34.84 -12.47
CA ASN A 256 17.07 35.54 -13.34
C ASN A 256 18.46 34.89 -13.35
N ASN A 257 18.87 34.27 -12.24
CA ASN A 257 20.17 33.61 -12.09
C ASN A 257 20.12 32.09 -12.30
N ILE A 258 18.94 31.55 -12.62
CA ILE A 258 18.70 30.11 -12.70
C ILE A 258 18.57 29.71 -14.17
N PRO A 259 19.22 28.62 -14.62
CA PRO A 259 19.10 28.17 -16.00
C PRO A 259 17.65 27.86 -16.41
N SER A 260 17.27 28.20 -17.64
CA SER A 260 15.91 28.02 -18.17
C SER A 260 15.33 26.61 -18.02
N TRP A 261 16.18 25.59 -18.18
CA TRP A 261 15.76 24.21 -18.03
C TRP A 261 15.32 23.86 -16.59
N ALA A 262 15.83 24.59 -15.58
CA ALA A 262 15.51 24.36 -14.16
C ALA A 262 14.28 25.16 -13.70
N HIS A 263 13.74 26.06 -14.54
CA HIS A 263 12.58 26.88 -14.19
C HIS A 263 11.33 26.05 -13.89
N ARG A 264 11.20 24.84 -14.47
CA ARG A 264 10.09 23.92 -14.16
C ARG A 264 10.04 23.47 -12.69
N GLY A 265 11.17 23.48 -12.00
CA GLY A 265 11.24 23.16 -10.57
C GLY A 265 11.16 24.40 -9.67
N ILE A 266 10.66 25.53 -10.19
CA ILE A 266 10.48 26.79 -9.46
C ILE A 266 9.04 27.28 -9.65
N LEU A 267 8.37 27.60 -8.55
CA LEU A 267 7.01 28.14 -8.56
C LEU A 267 7.05 29.64 -8.90
N VAL A 268 6.66 29.99 -10.13
CA VAL A 268 6.62 31.39 -10.63
C VAL A 268 5.22 31.98 -10.55
N ASP A 269 4.23 31.20 -11.00
CA ASP A 269 2.81 31.54 -10.98
C ASP A 269 2.05 30.37 -10.35
N GLU A 270 1.66 30.55 -9.09
CA GLU A 270 0.96 29.52 -8.33
C GLU A 270 -0.42 29.20 -8.91
N LEU A 271 -1.11 30.20 -9.47
CA LEU A 271 -2.46 30.03 -9.99
C LEU A 271 -2.45 29.26 -11.31
N GLU A 272 -1.54 29.60 -12.23
CA GLU A 272 -1.40 28.87 -13.49
C GLU A 272 -0.86 27.45 -13.26
N GLN A 273 0.00 27.23 -12.26
CA GLN A 273 0.40 25.88 -11.86
C GLN A 273 -0.79 25.07 -11.36
N LEU A 274 -1.59 25.60 -10.43
CA LEU A 274 -2.77 24.90 -9.92
C LEU A 274 -3.75 24.52 -11.03
N LYS A 275 -4.00 25.43 -11.98
CA LYS A 275 -4.82 25.14 -13.17
C LYS A 275 -4.22 24.03 -14.02
N THR A 276 -2.92 24.13 -14.34
CA THR A 276 -2.23 23.14 -15.18
C THR A 276 -2.27 21.75 -14.52
N THR A 277 -1.95 21.67 -13.23
CA THR A 277 -2.04 20.43 -12.45
C THR A 277 -3.47 19.88 -12.45
N TYR A 278 -4.49 20.74 -12.26
CA TYR A 278 -5.89 20.32 -12.31
C TYR A 278 -6.25 19.64 -13.64
N TYR A 279 -5.94 20.26 -14.78
CA TYR A 279 -6.28 19.69 -16.09
C TYR A 279 -5.49 18.40 -16.38
N ASN A 280 -4.20 18.36 -16.03
CA ASN A 280 -3.39 17.16 -16.19
C ASN A 280 -3.92 15.98 -15.35
N LEU A 281 -4.37 16.25 -14.12
CA LEU A 281 -4.98 15.22 -13.26
C LEU A 281 -6.30 14.71 -13.83
N ILE A 282 -7.13 15.61 -14.36
CA ILE A 282 -8.39 15.22 -15.04
C ILE A 282 -8.09 14.28 -16.21
N ASP A 283 -7.14 14.63 -17.08
CA ASP A 283 -6.74 13.80 -18.23
C ASP A 283 -6.17 12.45 -17.78
N ARG A 284 -5.30 12.44 -16.77
CA ARG A 284 -4.74 11.20 -16.19
C ARG A 284 -5.80 10.28 -15.60
N ILE A 285 -6.82 10.84 -14.95
CA ILE A 285 -7.98 10.08 -14.46
C ILE A 285 -8.76 9.48 -15.63
N TYR A 286 -8.99 10.25 -16.70
CA TYR A 286 -9.66 9.72 -17.90
C TYR A 286 -8.92 8.52 -18.49
N ASP A 287 -7.61 8.62 -18.65
CA ASP A 287 -6.77 7.53 -19.16
C ASP A 287 -6.78 6.31 -18.24
N THR A 288 -6.64 6.53 -16.93
CA THR A 288 -6.65 5.46 -15.91
C THR A 288 -7.98 4.71 -15.92
N ILE A 289 -9.10 5.45 -15.89
CA ILE A 289 -10.44 4.88 -15.82
C ILE A 289 -10.81 4.11 -17.10
N ASN A 290 -10.21 4.44 -18.24
CA ASN A 290 -10.43 3.72 -19.50
C ASN A 290 -9.59 2.44 -19.63
N ASN A 291 -8.53 2.29 -18.84
CA ASN A 291 -7.56 1.19 -18.96
C ASN A 291 -7.37 0.42 -17.64
N ILE A 292 -8.43 0.24 -16.86
CA ILE A 292 -8.36 -0.44 -15.56
C ILE A 292 -8.05 -1.93 -15.75
N THR A 293 -6.99 -2.38 -15.07
CA THR A 293 -6.53 -3.77 -15.09
C THR A 293 -6.48 -4.40 -13.71
N SER A 294 -6.34 -3.58 -12.66
CA SER A 294 -6.14 -4.01 -11.28
C SER A 294 -6.83 -3.08 -10.29
N TYR A 295 -7.13 -3.57 -9.08
CA TYR A 295 -7.54 -2.72 -7.95
C TYR A 295 -6.56 -1.56 -7.67
N LYS A 296 -5.29 -1.71 -8.04
CA LYS A 296 -4.26 -0.67 -7.86
C LYS A 296 -4.51 0.55 -8.74
N ASP A 297 -5.14 0.38 -9.89
CA ASP A 297 -5.51 1.50 -10.77
C ASP A 297 -6.57 2.38 -10.09
N TRP A 298 -7.47 1.79 -9.30
CA TRP A 298 -8.40 2.54 -8.46
C TRP A 298 -7.72 3.31 -7.35
N TRP A 299 -6.65 2.77 -6.76
CA TRP A 299 -5.85 3.52 -5.79
C TRP A 299 -5.18 4.73 -6.42
N ARG A 300 -4.63 4.60 -7.63
CA ARG A 300 -4.07 5.73 -8.40
C ARG A 300 -5.14 6.78 -8.67
N ALA A 301 -6.28 6.35 -9.22
CA ALA A 301 -7.41 7.25 -9.50
C ALA A 301 -7.93 7.94 -8.23
N ALA A 302 -7.94 7.25 -7.08
CA ALA A 302 -8.36 7.84 -5.81
C ALA A 302 -7.39 8.93 -5.33
N LYS A 303 -6.07 8.71 -5.46
CA LYS A 303 -5.05 9.73 -5.14
C LYS A 303 -5.19 10.95 -6.03
N ASP A 304 -5.31 10.74 -7.34
CA ASP A 304 -5.49 11.83 -8.30
C ASP A 304 -6.77 12.62 -8.02
N TRP A 305 -7.86 11.92 -7.70
CA TRP A 305 -9.12 12.55 -7.35
C TRP A 305 -9.04 13.34 -6.04
N ALA A 306 -8.29 12.85 -5.05
CA ALA A 306 -8.05 13.59 -3.80
C ALA A 306 -7.27 14.89 -4.06
N GLU A 307 -6.24 14.87 -4.90
CA GLU A 307 -5.53 16.09 -5.31
C GLU A 307 -6.44 17.07 -6.06
N ILE A 308 -7.26 16.57 -6.98
CA ILE A 308 -8.27 17.40 -7.67
C ILE A 308 -9.22 18.04 -6.65
N LEU A 309 -9.67 17.30 -5.63
CA LEU A 309 -10.56 17.85 -4.60
C LEU A 309 -9.87 18.96 -3.80
N ILE A 310 -8.59 18.83 -3.48
CA ILE A 310 -7.83 19.88 -2.79
C ILE A 310 -7.72 21.13 -3.67
N ILE A 311 -7.30 20.96 -4.93
CA ILE A 311 -7.13 22.08 -5.87
C ILE A 311 -8.49 22.75 -6.13
N TYR A 312 -9.53 21.98 -6.44
CA TYR A 312 -10.85 22.51 -6.76
C TYR A 312 -11.47 23.32 -5.62
N ASN A 313 -11.15 22.98 -4.37
CA ASN A 313 -11.61 23.68 -3.17
C ASN A 313 -10.63 24.76 -2.68
N ASP A 314 -9.56 25.06 -3.42
CA ASP A 314 -8.64 26.17 -3.10
C ASP A 314 -9.25 27.52 -3.50
N GLU A 315 -9.25 28.48 -2.57
CA GLU A 315 -9.79 29.83 -2.79
C GLU A 315 -9.13 30.55 -3.98
N LYS A 316 -7.86 30.24 -4.28
CA LYS A 316 -7.10 30.85 -5.38
C LYS A 316 -7.67 30.49 -6.74
N VAL A 317 -8.32 29.34 -6.90
CA VAL A 317 -8.84 28.87 -8.19
C VAL A 317 -10.36 28.87 -8.27
N GLN A 318 -11.05 29.32 -7.22
CA GLN A 318 -12.50 29.41 -7.19
C GLN A 318 -13.06 30.21 -8.38
N GLY A 319 -13.94 29.58 -9.16
CA GLY A 319 -14.55 30.16 -10.36
C GLY A 319 -13.60 30.29 -11.57
N ARG A 320 -12.39 29.70 -11.51
CA ARG A 320 -11.35 29.80 -12.56
C ARG A 320 -11.01 28.45 -13.20
N LEU A 321 -11.67 27.37 -12.79
CA LEU A 321 -11.52 26.01 -13.32
C LEU A 321 -12.73 25.60 -14.16
N ASP A 322 -12.58 24.58 -14.99
CA ASP A 322 -13.68 23.97 -15.73
C ASP A 322 -14.56 23.10 -14.81
N GLU A 323 -15.60 23.71 -14.24
CA GLU A 323 -16.59 23.03 -13.41
C GLU A 323 -17.31 21.88 -14.14
N LYS A 324 -17.49 21.97 -15.47
CA LYS A 324 -18.13 20.89 -16.23
C LYS A 324 -17.24 19.66 -16.28
N ALA A 325 -15.93 19.87 -16.49
CA ALA A 325 -14.95 18.78 -16.45
C ALA A 325 -14.89 18.11 -15.08
N PHE A 326 -14.95 18.88 -13.99
CA PHE A 326 -15.03 18.32 -12.63
C PHE A 326 -16.24 17.40 -12.47
N ILE A 327 -17.44 17.89 -12.83
CA ILE A 327 -18.70 17.17 -12.64
C ILE A 327 -18.74 15.91 -13.52
N SER A 328 -18.34 16.02 -14.80
CA SER A 328 -18.36 14.88 -15.73
C SER A 328 -17.37 13.79 -15.31
N THR A 329 -16.16 14.16 -14.91
CA THR A 329 -15.14 13.23 -14.40
C THR A 329 -15.60 12.57 -13.12
N SER A 330 -16.15 13.32 -12.16
CA SER A 330 -16.69 12.78 -10.91
C SER A 330 -17.78 11.73 -11.18
N LYS A 331 -18.72 12.03 -12.08
CA LYS A 331 -19.79 11.09 -12.44
C LYS A 331 -19.23 9.83 -13.09
N MET A 332 -18.33 9.98 -14.06
CA MET A 332 -17.72 8.85 -14.75
C MET A 332 -16.95 7.95 -13.78
N LEU A 333 -16.17 8.54 -12.87
CA LEU A 333 -15.42 7.82 -11.84
C LEU A 333 -16.36 6.99 -10.96
N ASN A 334 -17.44 7.61 -10.45
CA ASN A 334 -18.43 6.92 -9.63
C ASN A 334 -19.12 5.77 -10.37
N ASP A 335 -19.56 6.00 -11.62
CA ASP A 335 -20.25 4.97 -12.41
C ASP A 335 -19.33 3.78 -12.70
N LYS A 336 -18.10 4.03 -13.19
CA LYS A 336 -17.14 2.95 -13.47
C LYS A 336 -16.69 2.22 -12.21
N PHE A 337 -16.50 2.94 -11.10
CA PHE A 337 -16.08 2.34 -9.83
C PHE A 337 -17.17 1.42 -9.28
N ARG A 338 -18.43 1.87 -9.34
CA ARG A 338 -19.59 1.06 -8.98
C ARG A 338 -19.62 -0.25 -9.79
N ASP A 339 -19.48 -0.17 -11.11
CA ASP A 339 -19.57 -1.33 -11.98
C ASP A 339 -18.40 -2.33 -11.72
N TRP A 340 -17.20 -1.80 -11.45
CA TRP A 340 -16.05 -2.61 -11.06
C TRP A 340 -16.26 -3.27 -9.69
N LEU A 341 -16.79 -2.54 -8.70
CA LEU A 341 -17.08 -3.07 -7.36
C LEU A 341 -18.03 -4.26 -7.42
N PHE A 342 -19.12 -4.17 -8.20
CA PHE A 342 -20.05 -5.30 -8.35
C PHE A 342 -19.40 -6.58 -8.88
N SER A 343 -18.33 -6.45 -9.66
CA SER A 343 -17.65 -7.58 -10.30
C SER A 343 -16.47 -8.13 -9.48
N ASN A 344 -15.82 -7.32 -8.65
CA ASN A 344 -14.51 -7.65 -8.06
C ASN A 344 -14.44 -7.55 -6.54
N TYR A 345 -15.42 -6.93 -5.88
CA TYR A 345 -15.32 -6.59 -4.46
C TYR A 345 -15.13 -7.80 -3.54
N ASN A 346 -15.79 -8.93 -3.85
CA ASN A 346 -15.65 -10.18 -3.10
C ASN A 346 -14.22 -10.74 -3.11
N LEU A 347 -13.44 -10.47 -4.16
CA LEU A 347 -12.06 -10.95 -4.29
C LEU A 347 -11.11 -10.20 -3.34
N LEU A 348 -11.44 -8.96 -2.97
CA LEU A 348 -10.53 -8.09 -2.21
C LEU A 348 -10.16 -8.63 -0.83
N ALA A 349 -11.11 -9.32 -0.18
CA ALA A 349 -10.89 -9.95 1.11
C ALA A 349 -9.99 -11.20 1.06
N SER A 350 -9.75 -11.74 -0.14
CA SER A 350 -8.87 -12.91 -0.34
C SER A 350 -7.48 -12.52 -0.86
N LEU A 351 -7.25 -11.23 -1.15
CA LEU A 351 -5.95 -10.73 -1.58
C LEU A 351 -4.94 -10.69 -0.42
N SER A 352 -3.65 -10.78 -0.75
CA SER A 352 -2.58 -10.81 0.25
C SER A 352 -2.44 -9.48 0.97
N TYR A 353 -2.35 -9.52 2.30
CA TYR A 353 -1.99 -8.36 3.11
C TYR A 353 -0.48 -8.23 3.35
N ALA A 354 0.35 -9.03 2.68
CA ALA A 354 1.80 -9.06 2.90
C ALA A 354 2.49 -7.70 2.76
N ARG A 355 2.15 -6.98 1.69
CA ARG A 355 2.77 -5.70 1.33
C ARG A 355 2.06 -4.50 1.93
N SER A 356 0.75 -4.52 1.85
CA SER A 356 -0.14 -3.46 2.30
C SER A 356 -1.47 -4.08 2.70
N PRO A 357 -2.16 -3.53 3.71
CA PRO A 357 -3.54 -3.94 3.97
C PRO A 357 -4.40 -3.53 2.78
N ILE A 358 -4.99 -4.49 2.08
CA ILE A 358 -5.88 -4.18 0.94
C ILE A 358 -7.28 -3.82 1.40
N MET A 359 -7.73 -4.43 2.49
CA MET A 359 -9.01 -4.18 3.14
C MET A 359 -8.76 -3.76 4.58
N VAL A 360 -9.66 -3.00 5.19
CA VAL A 360 -9.48 -2.51 6.58
C VAL A 360 -9.27 -3.62 7.63
N HIS A 361 -9.84 -4.82 7.43
CA HIS A 361 -9.61 -5.96 8.32
C HIS A 361 -8.21 -6.58 8.19
N HIS A 362 -7.48 -6.28 7.12
CA HIS A 362 -6.09 -6.70 6.93
C HIS A 362 -5.09 -5.88 7.77
N ILE A 363 -5.49 -4.69 8.24
CA ILE A 363 -4.61 -3.76 8.99
C ILE A 363 -3.94 -4.43 10.21
N PRO A 364 -4.66 -5.06 11.15
CA PRO A 364 -4.02 -5.66 12.32
C PRO A 364 -3.10 -6.84 11.96
N TRP A 365 -3.47 -7.64 10.95
CA TRP A 365 -2.63 -8.73 10.43
C TRP A 365 -1.34 -8.23 9.80
N TYR A 366 -1.44 -7.19 8.98
CA TYR A 366 -0.29 -6.51 8.40
C TYR A 366 0.64 -5.98 9.49
N ILE A 367 0.09 -5.31 10.51
CA ILE A 367 0.88 -4.78 11.63
C ILE A 367 1.58 -5.91 12.40
N SER A 368 0.88 -6.99 12.76
CA SER A 368 1.47 -8.14 13.48
C SER A 368 2.65 -8.73 12.70
N ARG A 369 2.47 -8.95 11.39
CA ARG A 369 3.51 -9.45 10.49
C ARG A 369 4.71 -8.51 10.42
N GLN A 370 4.47 -7.19 10.32
CA GLN A 370 5.55 -6.20 10.31
C GLN A 370 6.34 -6.19 11.62
N MET A 371 5.66 -6.31 12.75
CA MET A 371 6.32 -6.37 14.06
C MET A 371 7.24 -7.58 14.19
N GLU A 372 6.78 -8.75 13.74
CA GLU A 372 7.59 -9.98 13.72
C GLU A 372 8.81 -9.84 12.80
N ARG A 373 8.59 -9.36 11.56
CA ARG A 373 9.64 -9.23 10.53
C ARG A 373 10.72 -8.22 10.91
N ASP A 374 10.34 -7.09 11.48
CA ASP A 374 11.24 -5.99 11.84
C ASP A 374 11.68 -6.04 13.32
N PHE A 375 11.31 -7.09 14.06
CA PHE A 375 11.57 -7.22 15.51
C PHE A 375 11.11 -5.99 16.33
N ARG A 376 10.01 -5.35 15.92
CA ARG A 376 9.47 -4.16 16.61
C ARG A 376 8.80 -4.58 17.91
N LYS A 377 9.11 -3.87 19.00
CA LYS A 377 8.62 -4.21 20.35
C LYS A 377 7.33 -3.50 20.73
N LYS A 378 7.01 -2.38 20.07
CA LYS A 378 5.84 -1.55 20.37
C LYS A 378 5.19 -1.08 19.06
N VAL A 379 3.86 -0.93 19.09
CA VAL A 379 3.08 -0.36 18.01
C VAL A 379 1.89 0.44 18.54
N ALA A 380 1.51 1.47 17.79
CA ALA A 380 0.26 2.19 17.98
C ALA A 380 -0.49 2.23 16.66
N LEU A 381 -1.76 1.81 16.69
CA LEU A 381 -2.71 2.00 15.61
C LEU A 381 -3.63 3.16 15.98
N ILE A 382 -3.62 4.21 15.16
CA ILE A 382 -4.47 5.39 15.33
C ILE A 382 -5.46 5.42 14.18
N VAL A 383 -6.75 5.35 14.50
CA VAL A 383 -7.85 5.37 13.53
C VAL A 383 -8.52 6.72 13.59
N PHE A 384 -8.43 7.50 12.50
CA PHE A 384 -9.16 8.75 12.35
C PHE A 384 -10.52 8.44 11.73
N ASP A 385 -11.59 8.60 12.52
CA ASP A 385 -12.96 8.36 12.07
C ASP A 385 -13.36 9.43 11.04
N GLY A 386 -14.16 9.05 10.05
CA GLY A 386 -14.70 9.97 9.03
C GLY A 386 -13.68 10.62 8.08
N MET A 387 -12.39 10.29 8.14
CA MET A 387 -11.34 10.96 7.37
C MET A 387 -11.32 10.53 5.89
N ALA A 388 -11.51 11.48 4.97
CA ALA A 388 -11.34 11.26 3.54
C ALA A 388 -9.86 11.34 3.13
N LEU A 389 -9.55 10.90 1.90
CA LEU A 389 -8.16 10.86 1.40
C LEU A 389 -7.58 12.27 1.20
N ASP A 390 -8.39 13.23 0.74
CA ASP A 390 -7.99 14.63 0.62
C ASP A 390 -7.73 15.29 1.99
N ASP A 391 -8.48 14.90 3.03
CA ASP A 391 -8.21 15.34 4.40
C ASP A 391 -6.84 14.84 4.88
N TRP A 392 -6.55 13.55 4.63
CA TRP A 392 -5.25 12.96 4.94
C TRP A 392 -4.11 13.66 4.20
N PHE A 393 -4.28 14.01 2.93
CA PHE A 393 -3.27 14.73 2.16
C PHE A 393 -2.97 16.09 2.79
N ILE A 394 -3.96 16.85 3.24
CA ILE A 394 -3.72 18.11 3.94
C ILE A 394 -2.86 17.89 5.20
N ILE A 395 -3.21 16.88 6.00
CA ILE A 395 -2.48 16.52 7.23
C ILE A 395 -1.06 16.05 6.89
N SER A 396 -0.89 15.16 5.92
CA SER A 396 0.40 14.56 5.57
C SER A 396 1.36 15.58 4.97
N HIS A 397 0.87 16.53 4.16
CA HIS A 397 1.67 17.66 3.67
C HIS A 397 2.18 18.53 4.82
N TYR A 398 1.32 18.85 5.79
CA TYR A 398 1.73 19.62 6.97
C TYR A 398 2.79 18.87 7.79
N LEU A 399 2.58 17.57 8.04
CA LEU A 399 3.54 16.74 8.78
C LEU A 399 4.87 16.61 8.05
N ASN A 400 4.88 16.41 6.74
CA ASN A 400 6.11 16.33 5.95
C ASN A 400 6.93 17.63 5.99
N GLN A 401 6.26 18.79 6.07
CA GLN A 401 6.92 20.10 6.13
C GLN A 401 7.40 20.48 7.53
N ASN A 402 6.68 20.06 8.57
CA ASN A 402 6.88 20.56 9.94
C ASN A 402 7.37 19.51 10.94
N SER A 403 7.61 18.27 10.50
CA SER A 403 8.08 17.18 11.36
C SER A 403 9.27 16.43 10.76
N CYS A 404 9.96 15.67 11.60
CA CYS A 404 10.98 14.72 11.18
C CYS A 404 10.42 13.30 11.01
N TYR A 405 9.09 13.14 10.92
CA TYR A 405 8.48 11.82 10.80
C TYR A 405 8.75 11.19 9.44
N TYR A 406 9.06 9.90 9.48
CA TYR A 406 9.03 9.06 8.29
C TYR A 406 7.61 8.56 8.08
N ILE A 407 6.94 9.07 7.06
CA ILE A 407 5.60 8.66 6.65
C ILE A 407 5.72 7.77 5.40
N GLU A 408 5.19 6.55 5.49
CA GLU A 408 4.94 5.65 4.36
C GLU A 408 3.43 5.58 4.15
N GLU A 409 2.97 5.85 2.93
CA GLU A 409 1.54 5.93 2.62
C GLU A 409 1.03 4.71 1.85
N LYS A 410 -0.09 4.15 2.32
CA LYS A 410 -0.78 3.00 1.69
C LYS A 410 -2.28 3.24 1.69
N LEU A 411 -2.96 2.79 0.62
CA LEU A 411 -4.42 2.78 0.58
C LEU A 411 -4.97 1.41 0.95
N CYS A 412 -6.21 1.41 1.42
CA CYS A 412 -7.00 0.20 1.63
C CYS A 412 -8.48 0.50 1.36
N PHE A 413 -9.26 -0.53 1.08
CA PHE A 413 -10.70 -0.44 0.91
C PHE A 413 -11.43 -0.69 2.23
N ALA A 414 -12.45 0.13 2.48
CA ALA A 414 -13.40 -0.10 3.58
C ALA A 414 -14.41 -1.20 3.24
N TRP A 415 -15.04 -1.74 4.28
CA TRP A 415 -16.17 -2.65 4.10
C TRP A 415 -17.41 -1.88 3.61
N ILE A 416 -18.21 -2.50 2.73
CA ILE A 416 -19.49 -1.96 2.28
C ILE A 416 -20.60 -2.59 3.14
N PRO A 417 -21.52 -1.78 3.72
CA PRO A 417 -21.55 -0.32 3.67
C PRO A 417 -20.44 0.33 4.51
N THR A 418 -19.91 1.47 4.07
CA THR A 418 -18.76 2.18 4.67
C THR A 418 -19.15 2.94 5.94
N ILE A 419 -19.73 2.23 6.90
CA ILE A 419 -20.21 2.77 8.17
C ILE A 419 -19.13 2.56 9.24
N THR A 420 -18.96 3.56 10.10
CA THR A 420 -18.01 3.60 11.23
C THR A 420 -17.98 2.29 12.04
N SER A 421 -19.13 1.75 12.43
CA SER A 421 -19.21 0.53 13.25
C SER A 421 -18.66 -0.72 12.54
N ILE A 422 -18.83 -0.81 11.22
CA ILE A 422 -18.38 -1.95 10.42
C ILE A 422 -16.87 -1.84 10.20
N SER A 423 -16.40 -0.66 9.78
CA SER A 423 -14.98 -0.40 9.54
C SER A 423 -14.17 -0.58 10.83
N ARG A 424 -14.57 0.03 11.95
CA ARG A 424 -13.83 -0.07 13.22
C ARG A 424 -13.78 -1.49 13.76
N GLN A 425 -14.90 -2.20 13.79
CA GLN A 425 -14.88 -3.60 14.24
C GLN A 425 -14.02 -4.48 13.34
N ALA A 426 -14.03 -4.26 12.02
CA ALA A 426 -13.14 -4.97 11.11
C ALA A 426 -11.66 -4.66 11.39
N ILE A 427 -11.31 -3.38 11.58
CA ILE A 427 -9.95 -2.93 11.91
C ILE A 427 -9.46 -3.56 13.22
N PHE A 428 -10.26 -3.49 14.28
CA PHE A 428 -9.82 -3.92 15.60
C PHE A 428 -9.93 -5.44 15.81
N SER A 429 -10.80 -6.13 15.08
CA SER A 429 -10.93 -7.59 15.18
C SER A 429 -10.01 -8.34 14.21
N GLY A 430 -9.60 -7.72 13.12
CA GLY A 430 -8.94 -8.41 12.00
C GLY A 430 -9.87 -9.35 11.24
N GLN A 431 -11.19 -9.23 11.43
CA GLN A 431 -12.18 -10.13 10.87
C GLN A 431 -13.06 -9.42 9.84
N ILE A 432 -13.68 -10.22 8.96
CA ILE A 432 -14.71 -9.74 8.04
C ILE A 432 -16.06 -9.56 8.75
N PRO A 433 -16.96 -8.65 8.28
CA PRO A 433 -18.23 -8.33 8.95
C PRO A 433 -19.13 -9.51 9.29
N ARG A 434 -19.05 -10.58 8.51
CA ARG A 434 -19.79 -11.82 8.74
C ARG A 434 -19.54 -12.43 10.12
N TYR A 435 -18.36 -12.25 10.71
CA TYR A 435 -17.99 -12.85 12.00
C TYR A 435 -18.41 -12.02 13.23
N PHE A 436 -18.85 -10.78 13.04
CA PHE A 436 -19.38 -9.91 14.10
C PHE A 436 -20.77 -9.36 13.77
N GLY A 437 -21.56 -10.11 13.00
CA GLY A 437 -22.90 -9.69 12.55
C GLY A 437 -23.87 -9.31 13.68
N LYS A 438 -23.72 -9.89 14.88
CA LYS A 438 -24.55 -9.55 16.06
C LYS A 438 -24.32 -8.13 16.58
N THR A 439 -23.14 -7.56 16.33
CA THR A 439 -22.70 -6.27 16.85
C THR A 439 -22.40 -5.28 15.74
N ILE A 440 -22.82 -5.58 14.50
CA ILE A 440 -22.43 -4.86 13.27
C ILE A 440 -22.70 -3.34 13.28
N PHE A 441 -23.69 -2.89 14.08
CA PHE A 441 -24.06 -1.47 14.23
C PHE A 441 -23.55 -0.83 15.54
N SER A 442 -22.66 -1.49 16.28
CA SER A 442 -22.09 -1.01 17.55
C SER A 442 -20.58 -0.79 17.45
N THR A 443 -20.07 0.23 18.13
CA THR A 443 -18.63 0.46 18.36
C THR A 443 -18.20 0.08 19.79
N GLY A 444 -19.09 -0.55 20.56
CA GLY A 444 -18.83 -0.94 21.94
C GLY A 444 -17.89 -2.13 22.09
N GLU A 445 -17.65 -2.87 21.01
CA GLU A 445 -16.86 -4.11 21.03
C GLU A 445 -15.42 -3.93 20.55
N ASP A 446 -15.05 -2.74 20.08
CA ASP A 446 -13.73 -2.42 19.52
C ASP A 446 -12.59 -2.84 20.46
N GLU A 447 -12.66 -2.45 21.74
CA GLU A 447 -11.65 -2.79 22.74
C GLU A 447 -11.54 -4.30 22.96
N ARG A 448 -12.69 -5.00 23.05
CA ARG A 448 -12.74 -6.45 23.24
C ARG A 448 -12.11 -7.16 22.03
N HIS A 449 -12.44 -6.72 20.82
CA HIS A 449 -11.89 -7.25 19.58
C HIS A 449 -10.39 -7.02 19.49
N TRP A 450 -9.92 -5.81 19.80
CA TRP A 450 -8.50 -5.45 19.80
C TRP A 450 -7.69 -6.31 20.78
N LYS A 451 -8.16 -6.43 22.03
CA LYS A 451 -7.53 -7.28 23.04
C LYS A 451 -7.52 -8.75 22.64
N LYS A 452 -8.63 -9.26 22.11
CA LYS A 452 -8.73 -10.65 21.63
C LYS A 452 -7.73 -10.94 20.52
N PHE A 453 -7.68 -10.09 19.49
CA PHE A 453 -6.78 -10.25 18.35
C PHE A 453 -5.32 -10.37 18.83
N TRP A 454 -4.84 -9.41 19.60
CA TRP A 454 -3.43 -9.38 20.03
C TRP A 454 -3.08 -10.45 21.06
N THR A 455 -4.04 -10.89 21.88
CA THR A 455 -3.84 -12.04 22.78
C THR A 455 -3.64 -13.32 21.97
N GLN A 456 -4.38 -13.50 20.88
CA GLN A 456 -4.20 -14.64 19.97
C GLN A 456 -2.87 -14.59 19.22
N GLN A 457 -2.32 -13.39 18.96
CA GLN A 457 -0.96 -13.20 18.45
C GLN A 457 0.14 -13.35 19.54
N GLY A 458 -0.22 -13.74 20.78
CA GLY A 458 0.74 -13.99 21.86
C GLY A 458 1.13 -12.77 22.70
N THR A 459 0.48 -11.62 22.51
CA THR A 459 0.69 -10.44 23.37
C THR A 459 -0.07 -10.58 24.68
N LYS A 460 0.57 -10.23 25.81
CA LYS A 460 -0.08 -10.31 27.12
C LYS A 460 -1.20 -9.25 27.25
N PRO A 461 -2.36 -9.59 27.87
CA PRO A 461 -3.48 -8.66 28.02
C PRO A 461 -3.14 -7.32 28.70
N ASP A 462 -2.22 -7.32 29.67
CA ASP A 462 -1.80 -6.13 30.43
C ASP A 462 -0.86 -5.18 29.63
N ALA A 463 -0.44 -5.59 28.44
CA ALA A 463 0.37 -4.81 27.51
C ALA A 463 -0.45 -4.17 26.37
N ILE A 464 -1.77 -4.45 26.31
CA ILE A 464 -2.68 -4.01 25.24
C ILE A 464 -3.65 -2.96 25.78
N TYR A 465 -3.63 -1.77 25.18
CA TYR A 465 -4.47 -0.65 25.59
C TYR A 465 -5.30 -0.14 24.41
N TYR A 466 -6.47 0.40 24.75
CA TYR A 466 -7.38 1.01 23.81
C TYR A 466 -7.93 2.31 24.40
N LEU A 467 -8.06 3.34 23.57
CA LEU A 467 -8.71 4.60 23.92
C LEU A 467 -9.47 5.14 22.71
N ARG A 468 -10.66 5.71 22.93
CA ARG A 468 -11.49 6.29 21.86
C ARG A 468 -11.93 7.70 22.23
N ASN A 469 -12.53 8.39 21.26
CA ASN A 469 -13.02 9.76 21.38
C ASN A 469 -11.89 10.77 21.63
N ILE A 470 -10.70 10.51 21.07
CA ILE A 470 -9.59 11.47 21.07
C ILE A 470 -9.92 12.59 20.10
N LYS A 471 -9.67 13.85 20.49
CA LYS A 471 -9.89 15.04 19.66
C LYS A 471 -8.63 15.90 19.57
N HIS A 472 -7.99 16.16 20.70
CA HIS A 472 -6.86 17.09 20.82
C HIS A 472 -5.57 16.43 21.31
N PHE A 473 -5.57 15.11 21.51
CA PHE A 473 -4.45 14.36 22.10
C PHE A 473 -4.06 14.86 23.50
N THR A 474 -5.05 15.38 24.24
CA THR A 474 -4.93 15.85 25.62
C THR A 474 -5.95 15.18 26.54
N GLU A 475 -6.64 14.15 26.05
CA GLU A 475 -7.71 13.46 26.77
C GLU A 475 -7.18 12.72 27.99
N GLU A 476 -8.01 12.67 29.04
CA GLU A 476 -7.68 12.02 30.30
C GLU A 476 -7.29 10.54 30.08
N GLY A 477 -6.24 10.09 30.75
CA GLY A 477 -5.69 8.74 30.62
C GLY A 477 -4.81 8.49 29.39
N LEU A 478 -4.82 9.36 28.37
CA LEU A 478 -3.96 9.20 27.18
C LEU A 478 -2.48 9.23 27.56
N LYS A 479 -2.09 10.24 28.36
CA LYS A 479 -0.71 10.39 28.84
C LYS A 479 -0.25 9.19 29.66
N ASP A 480 -1.11 8.72 30.57
CA ASP A 480 -0.82 7.55 31.42
C ASP A 480 -0.61 6.28 30.58
N ILE A 481 -1.40 6.08 29.52
CA ILE A 481 -1.25 4.93 28.61
C ILE A 481 0.08 5.03 27.83
N ILE A 482 0.42 6.20 27.30
CA ILE A 482 1.62 6.41 26.48
C ILE A 482 2.90 6.27 27.31
N GLU A 483 2.90 6.83 28.54
CA GLU A 483 4.05 6.80 29.44
C GLU A 483 4.21 5.44 30.15
N ASN A 484 3.21 4.56 30.10
CA ASN A 484 3.27 3.24 30.71
C ASN A 484 4.34 2.34 30.04
N PRO A 485 5.39 1.92 30.78
CA PRO A 485 6.45 1.09 30.23
C PRO A 485 5.96 -0.28 29.72
N ARG A 486 4.86 -0.81 30.29
CA ARG A 486 4.25 -2.09 29.90
C ARG A 486 3.44 -2.00 28.61
N ALA A 487 3.01 -0.81 28.20
CA ALA A 487 2.26 -0.62 26.96
C ALA A 487 3.13 -1.02 25.75
N LYS A 488 2.66 -2.03 25.03
CA LYS A 488 3.28 -2.52 23.79
C LYS A 488 2.38 -2.31 22.57
N VAL A 489 1.07 -2.44 22.74
CA VAL A 489 0.12 -2.36 21.65
C VAL A 489 -0.96 -1.36 22.03
N LEU A 490 -1.08 -0.29 21.26
CA LEU A 490 -2.07 0.77 21.46
C LEU A 490 -3.07 0.77 20.30
N GLY A 491 -4.36 0.86 20.61
CA GLY A 491 -5.43 1.08 19.64
C GLY A 491 -6.18 2.36 19.99
N PHE A 492 -6.04 3.40 19.17
CA PHE A 492 -6.60 4.72 19.42
C PHE A 492 -7.61 5.10 18.34
N VAL A 493 -8.69 5.76 18.75
CA VAL A 493 -9.69 6.32 17.82
C VAL A 493 -9.80 7.83 18.03
N VAL A 494 -9.54 8.57 16.96
CA VAL A 494 -9.61 10.02 16.88
C VAL A 494 -10.87 10.41 16.12
N ASN A 495 -11.70 11.26 16.72
CA ASN A 495 -13.00 11.67 16.20
C ASN A 495 -13.01 13.10 15.65
N MET A 496 -11.91 13.86 15.79
CA MET A 496 -11.90 15.28 15.44
C MET A 496 -12.28 15.54 13.98
N VAL A 497 -11.79 14.74 13.03
CA VAL A 497 -12.07 14.91 11.60
C VAL A 497 -13.56 14.70 11.31
N ASP A 498 -14.15 13.63 11.86
CA ASP A 498 -15.58 13.35 11.79
C ASP A 498 -16.43 14.45 12.44
N ASP A 499 -16.05 14.90 13.64
CA ASP A 499 -16.71 16.00 14.34
C ASP A 499 -16.68 17.30 13.52
N MET A 500 -15.54 17.61 12.89
CA MET A 500 -15.41 18.76 11.98
C MET A 500 -16.32 18.59 10.76
N ALA A 501 -16.32 17.41 10.14
CA ALA A 501 -17.14 17.13 8.96
C ALA A 501 -18.64 17.25 9.28
N HIS A 502 -19.08 16.81 10.46
CA HIS A 502 -20.46 16.95 10.92
C HIS A 502 -20.84 18.36 11.36
N GLY A 503 -19.89 19.13 11.92
CA GLY A 503 -20.10 20.50 12.38
C GLY A 503 -20.08 21.55 11.27
N GLN A 504 -19.59 21.21 10.08
CA GLN A 504 -19.52 22.12 8.93
C GLN A 504 -20.88 22.29 8.25
N GLN A 505 -21.39 23.54 8.26
CA GLN A 505 -22.48 23.95 7.36
C GLN A 505 -21.97 24.45 5.99
N MET A 506 -20.67 24.74 5.87
CA MET A 506 -20.03 25.19 4.63
C MET A 506 -19.50 24.02 3.79
N LEU A 507 -19.33 24.28 2.49
CA LEU A 507 -18.75 23.36 1.50
C LEU A 507 -17.35 22.86 1.92
N ARG A 508 -16.86 21.80 1.26
CA ARG A 508 -15.59 21.10 1.54
C ARG A 508 -14.36 21.99 1.78
N ALA A 509 -14.29 23.17 1.14
CA ALA A 509 -13.27 24.19 1.39
C ALA A 509 -13.16 24.63 2.87
N GLY A 510 -14.28 24.76 3.58
CA GLY A 510 -14.27 25.11 5.00
C GLY A 510 -13.66 24.02 5.88
N LEU A 511 -13.89 22.74 5.55
CA LEU A 511 -13.29 21.61 6.24
C LEU A 511 -11.77 21.61 6.05
N HIS A 512 -11.31 21.83 4.81
CA HIS A 512 -9.89 21.93 4.49
C HIS A 512 -9.19 23.05 5.25
N GLN A 513 -9.84 24.20 5.46
CA GLN A 513 -9.28 25.28 6.29
C GLN A 513 -9.19 24.89 7.76
N ASN A 514 -10.24 24.29 8.33
CA ASN A 514 -10.22 23.82 9.71
C ASN A 514 -9.14 22.76 9.95
N LEU A 515 -8.94 21.84 9.00
CA LEU A 515 -7.88 20.83 9.06
C LEU A 515 -6.47 21.41 8.97
N ARG A 516 -6.28 22.56 8.30
CA ARG A 516 -4.97 23.26 8.30
C ARG A 516 -4.69 23.98 9.61
N LEU A 517 -5.73 24.35 10.36
CA LEU A 517 -5.63 25.04 11.64
C LEU A 517 -5.44 24.09 12.82
N TRP A 518 -6.07 22.92 12.77
CA TRP A 518 -5.91 21.84 13.74
C TRP A 518 -4.61 21.09 13.53
#